data_AF-A0A5K0W581-F1
#
_entry.id   AF-A0A5K0W581-F1
#
_cell.length_a   1.000
_cell.length_b   1.000
_cell.length_c   1.000
_cell.angle_alpha   90.00
_cell.angle_beta   90.00
_cell.angle_gamma   90.00
#
_symmetry.space_group_name_H-M   'P 1'
#
loop_
_entity.id
_entity.type
_entity.pdbx_description
1 polymer ?
#
loop_
_entity_poly.entity_id
_entity_poly.type
_entity_poly.pdbx_seq_one_letter_code
_entity_poly.pdbx_strand_id
1 'polypeptide(L)'
;IAAATTSFMVSFSASMSAVQYLLLGLKHLDYALCFSTLCFISSWIGLVVIQKPIKRYGRASLIVFLVATIMAISTVLITSFGALNVWRESSQGKHMGFKLPC
;
A
#
# COMPACT_ATOMS: atom_id res chain seq x y z
N ILE A 1 -20.85 -14.98 -8.16
CA ILE A 1 -21.36 -13.60 -7.88
C ILE A 1 -20.32 -12.79 -7.11
N ALA A 2 -19.90 -13.20 -5.90
CA ALA A 2 -18.86 -12.49 -5.12
C ALA A 2 -17.55 -12.22 -5.91
N ALA A 3 -17.02 -13.22 -6.63
CA ALA A 3 -15.81 -13.08 -7.43
C ALA A 3 -15.92 -12.05 -8.58
N ALA A 4 -17.11 -11.88 -9.17
CA ALA A 4 -17.32 -10.89 -10.21
C ALA A 4 -17.37 -9.47 -9.61
N THR A 5 -18.10 -9.31 -8.50
CA THR A 5 -18.21 -8.04 -7.77
C THR A 5 -16.87 -7.55 -7.23
N THR A 6 -16.02 -8.46 -6.72
CA THR A 6 -14.67 -8.11 -6.25
C THR A 6 -13.79 -7.59 -7.37
N SER A 7 -13.87 -8.18 -8.57
CA SER A 7 -13.11 -7.71 -9.73
C SER A 7 -13.55 -6.32 -10.17
N PHE A 8 -14.86 -6.04 -10.17
CA PHE A 8 -15.38 -4.70 -10.46
C PHE A 8 -14.94 -3.66 -9.41
N MET A 9 -14.95 -3.98 -8.11
CA MET A 9 -14.44 -3.07 -7.07
C MET A 9 -12.97 -2.74 -7.27
N VAL A 10 -12.12 -3.73 -7.58
CA VAL A 10 -10.69 -3.53 -7.81
C VAL A 10 -10.44 -2.67 -9.06
N SER A 11 -11.12 -2.94 -10.17
CA SER A 11 -10.97 -2.13 -11.39
C SER A 11 -11.42 -0.69 -11.18
N PHE A 12 -12.52 -0.47 -10.44
CA PHE A 12 -12.99 0.87 -10.15
C PHE A 12 -12.03 1.66 -9.26
N SER A 13 -11.51 1.02 -8.21
CA SER A 13 -10.53 1.63 -7.30
C SER A 13 -9.19 1.95 -7.99
N ALA A 14 -8.75 1.07 -8.90
CA ALA A 14 -7.56 1.30 -9.71
C ALA A 14 -7.75 2.50 -10.66
N SER A 15 -8.90 2.60 -11.34
CA SER A 15 -9.23 3.74 -12.20
C SER A 15 -9.25 5.06 -11.43
N MET A 16 -9.84 5.09 -10.22
CA MET A 16 -9.87 6.29 -9.38
C MET A 16 -8.45 6.77 -9.01
N SER A 17 -7.57 5.84 -8.66
CA SER A 17 -6.17 6.14 -8.32
C SER A 17 -5.39 6.63 -9.54
N ALA A 18 -5.60 6.00 -10.70
CA ALA A 18 -4.99 6.43 -11.95
C ALA A 18 -5.41 7.86 -12.32
N VAL A 19 -6.69 8.18 -12.17
CA VAL A 19 -7.23 9.53 -12.41
C VAL A 19 -6.64 10.57 -11.44
N GLN A 20 -6.50 10.23 -10.14
CA GLN A 20 -5.83 11.11 -9.18
C GLN A 20 -4.38 11.38 -9.56
N TYR A 21 -3.63 10.36 -9.97
CA TYR A 21 -2.25 10.52 -10.45
C TYR A 21 -2.17 11.32 -11.74
N LEU A 22 -3.16 11.19 -12.62
CA LEU A 22 -3.24 11.93 -13.89
C LEU A 22 -3.55 13.41 -13.66
N LEU A 23 -4.43 13.75 -12.71
CA LEU A 23 -4.71 15.14 -12.31
C LEU A 23 -3.53 15.83 -11.62
N LEU A 24 -2.72 15.12 -10.83
CA LEU A 24 -1.45 15.64 -10.30
C LEU A 24 -0.30 15.59 -11.33
N GLY A 25 -0.49 14.88 -12.46
CA GLY A 25 0.57 14.34 -13.31
C GLY A 25 0.96 15.15 -14.55
N LEU A 26 0.36 16.31 -14.82
CA LEU A 26 0.76 17.14 -15.97
C LEU A 26 2.23 17.62 -15.94
N LYS A 27 2.99 17.35 -14.86
CA LYS A 27 4.41 17.74 -14.71
C LYS A 27 5.40 16.60 -14.42
N HIS A 28 4.98 15.34 -14.36
CA HIS A 28 5.80 14.25 -13.80
C HIS A 28 5.70 12.93 -14.59
N LEU A 29 5.95 13.01 -15.92
CA LEU A 29 6.00 11.83 -16.79
C LEU A 29 6.97 10.75 -16.30
N ASP A 30 8.12 11.13 -15.74
CA ASP A 30 9.12 10.19 -15.22
C ASP A 30 8.60 9.37 -14.03
N TYR A 31 7.84 10.00 -13.14
CA TYR A 31 7.22 9.31 -12.00
C TYR A 31 6.11 8.37 -12.45
N ALA A 32 5.32 8.75 -13.45
CA ALA A 32 4.28 7.89 -14.00
C ALA A 32 4.88 6.62 -14.62
N LEU A 33 6.00 6.74 -15.35
CA LEU A 33 6.69 5.59 -15.96
C LEU A 33 7.29 4.64 -14.91
N CYS A 34 7.96 5.18 -13.89
CA CYS A 34 8.47 4.39 -12.76
C CYS A 34 7.33 3.71 -11.98
N PHE A 35 6.24 4.42 -11.70
CA PHE A 35 5.12 3.86 -10.96
C PHE A 35 4.41 2.75 -11.74
N SER A 36 4.22 2.93 -13.05
CA SER A 36 3.64 1.92 -13.94
C SER A 36 4.47 0.63 -13.93
N THR A 37 5.78 0.74 -14.15
CA THR A 37 6.69 -0.43 -14.15
C THR A 37 6.73 -1.12 -12.78
N LEU A 38 6.78 -0.37 -11.68
CA LEU A 38 6.69 -0.93 -10.32
C LEU A 38 5.37 -1.66 -10.06
N CYS A 39 4.27 -1.13 -10.58
CA CYS A 39 2.95 -1.74 -10.42
C CYS A 39 2.85 -3.05 -11.21
N PHE A 40 3.40 -3.10 -12.43
CA PHE A 40 3.52 -4.33 -13.20
C PHE A 40 4.33 -5.40 -12.46
N ILE A 41 5.49 -5.02 -11.93
CA ILE A 41 6.36 -5.94 -11.19
C ILE A 41 5.64 -6.43 -9.93
N SER A 42 4.98 -5.55 -9.19
CA SER A 42 4.25 -5.90 -7.97
C SER A 42 3.06 -6.83 -8.24
N SER A 43 2.30 -6.55 -9.30
CA SER A 43 1.18 -7.40 -9.73
C SER A 43 1.66 -8.78 -10.15
N TRP A 44 2.76 -8.85 -10.89
CA TRP A 44 3.39 -10.12 -11.28
C TRP A 44 3.82 -10.92 -10.06
N ILE A 45 4.53 -10.27 -9.12
CA ILE A 45 4.98 -10.90 -7.87
C ILE A 45 3.79 -11.38 -7.05
N GLY A 46 2.76 -10.56 -6.89
CA GLY A 46 1.52 -10.93 -6.18
C GLY A 46 0.88 -12.17 -6.80
N LEU A 47 0.78 -12.23 -8.11
CA LEU A 47 0.21 -13.38 -8.82
C LEU A 47 1.04 -14.65 -8.60
N VAL A 48 2.37 -14.57 -8.70
CA VAL A 48 3.29 -15.70 -8.46
C VAL A 48 3.26 -16.15 -6.99
N VAL A 49 3.23 -15.19 -6.07
CA VAL A 49 3.20 -15.41 -4.62
C VAL A 49 1.87 -16.01 -4.19
N ILE A 50 0.76 -15.75 -4.87
CA ILE A 50 -0.54 -16.38 -4.56
C ILE A 50 -0.62 -17.79 -5.17
N GLN A 51 -0.10 -17.99 -6.40
CA GLN A 51 -0.18 -19.29 -7.08
C GLN A 51 0.74 -20.37 -6.48
N LYS A 52 1.97 -20.01 -6.06
CA LYS A 52 2.91 -20.96 -5.44
C LYS A 52 2.38 -21.66 -4.17
N PRO A 53 1.81 -20.95 -3.18
CA PRO A 53 1.40 -21.55 -1.93
C PRO A 53 0.07 -22.31 -2.02
N ILE A 54 -0.84 -21.90 -2.91
CA ILE A 54 -2.07 -22.65 -3.21
C ILE A 54 -1.73 -24.07 -3.66
N LYS A 55 -0.74 -24.22 -4.55
CA LYS A 55 -0.33 -25.52 -5.09
C LYS A 55 0.36 -26.41 -4.05
N ARG A 56 0.90 -25.84 -2.97
CA ARG A 56 1.76 -26.55 -2.02
C ARG A 56 1.04 -26.97 -0.73
N TYR A 57 -0.03 -26.28 -0.31
CA TYR A 57 -0.59 -26.49 1.03
C TYR A 57 -2.11 -26.69 1.15
N GLY A 58 -2.93 -26.27 0.18
CA GLY A 58 -4.37 -26.61 0.11
C GLY A 58 -5.24 -26.40 1.38
N ARG A 59 -4.78 -25.66 2.39
CA ARG A 59 -5.47 -25.49 3.70
C ARG A 59 -5.67 -24.02 4.07
N ALA A 60 -6.71 -23.77 4.87
CA ALA A 60 -7.17 -22.44 5.29
C ALA A 60 -6.12 -21.58 6.04
N SER A 61 -5.06 -22.17 6.60
CA SER A 61 -4.00 -21.46 7.32
C SER A 61 -3.24 -20.45 6.45
N LEU A 62 -3.29 -20.61 5.12
CA LEU A 62 -2.52 -19.79 4.19
C LEU A 62 -3.10 -18.39 3.99
N ILE A 63 -4.42 -18.28 4.02
CA ILE A 63 -5.11 -16.99 3.90
C ILE A 63 -4.78 -16.13 5.12
N VAL A 64 -4.79 -16.73 6.31
CA VAL A 64 -4.46 -16.04 7.56
C VAL A 64 -3.00 -15.55 7.56
N PHE A 65 -2.06 -16.38 7.10
CA PHE A 65 -0.66 -15.97 6.99
C PHE A 65 -0.49 -14.80 6.00
N LEU A 66 -1.15 -14.86 4.84
CA LEU A 66 -1.11 -13.78 3.86
C LEU A 66 -1.65 -12.46 4.45
N VAL A 67 -2.85 -12.51 5.06
CA VAL A 67 -3.47 -11.33 5.67
C VAL A 67 -2.59 -10.79 6.81
N ALA A 68 -2.03 -11.65 7.65
CA ALA A 68 -1.12 -11.25 8.72
C ALA A 68 0.13 -10.56 8.18
N THR A 69 0.74 -11.07 7.10
CA THR A 69 1.91 -10.44 6.49
C THR A 69 1.58 -9.07 5.90
N ILE A 70 0.45 -8.93 5.18
CA ILE A 70 0.02 -7.65 4.61
C ILE A 70 -0.25 -6.63 5.73
N MET A 71 -0.90 -7.06 6.82
CA MET A 71 -1.16 -6.20 7.97
C MET A 71 0.15 -5.78 8.65
N ALA A 72 1.05 -6.72 8.91
CA ALA A 72 2.34 -6.43 9.54
C ALA A 72 3.16 -5.41 8.73
N ILE A 73 3.26 -5.61 7.41
CA ILE A 73 3.94 -4.68 6.51
C ILE A 73 3.27 -3.29 6.58
N SER A 74 1.94 -3.22 6.50
CA SER A 74 1.20 -1.95 6.59
C SER A 74 1.46 -1.22 7.90
N THR A 75 1.43 -1.95 9.03
CA THR A 75 1.73 -1.39 10.35
C THR A 75 3.15 -0.85 10.42
N VAL A 76 4.14 -1.59 9.90
CA VAL A 76 5.54 -1.15 9.89
C VAL A 76 5.72 0.11 9.05
N LEU A 77 5.10 0.20 7.87
CA LEU A 77 5.16 1.39 7.03
C LEU A 77 4.54 2.61 7.74
N ILE A 78 3.31 2.48 8.25
CA ILE A 78 2.62 3.60 8.92
C ILE A 78 3.44 4.07 10.13
N THR A 79 3.95 3.13 10.94
CA THR A 79 4.74 3.43 12.14
C THR A 79 6.04 4.14 11.78
N SER A 80 6.76 3.65 10.76
CA SER A 80 8.04 4.24 10.35
C SER A 80 7.87 5.62 9.74
N PHE A 81 6.89 5.84 8.85
CA PHE A 81 6.60 7.16 8.30
C PHE A 81 6.16 8.15 9.39
N GLY A 82 5.32 7.70 10.33
CA GLY A 82 4.92 8.50 11.49
C GLY A 82 6.12 8.90 12.35
N ALA A 83 6.99 7.94 12.69
CA ALA A 83 8.20 8.18 13.47
C ALA A 83 9.18 9.13 12.77
N LEU A 84 9.37 8.98 11.46
CA LEU A 84 10.21 9.87 10.65
C LEU A 84 9.65 11.29 10.61
N ASN A 85 8.33 11.45 10.48
CA ASN A 85 7.71 12.76 10.47
C ASN A 85 7.84 13.46 11.83
N VAL A 86 7.59 12.74 12.92
CA VAL A 86 7.78 13.23 14.29
C VAL A 86 9.23 13.63 14.54
N TRP A 87 10.19 12.80 14.12
CA TRP A 87 11.62 13.10 14.29
C TRP A 87 12.03 14.35 13.51
N ARG A 88 11.56 14.52 12.28
CA ARG A 88 11.81 15.73 11.49
C ARG A 88 11.19 16.98 12.10
N GLU A 89 9.95 16.91 12.58
CA GLU A 89 9.30 18.04 13.26
C GLU A 89 9.99 18.39 14.58
N SER A 90 10.52 17.39 15.29
CA SER A 90 11.32 17.59 16.50
C SER A 90 12.67 18.25 16.20
N SER A 91 13.34 17.86 15.12
CA SER A 91 14.60 18.48 14.68
C SER A 91 14.43 19.92 14.15
N GLN A 92 13.23 20.29 13.67
CA GLN A 92 12.92 21.66 13.26
C GLN A 92 12.45 22.55 14.42
N GLY A 93 12.46 22.05 15.66
CA GLY A 93 12.10 22.83 16.85
C GLY A 93 10.62 23.23 16.92
N LYS A 94 9.75 22.56 16.15
CA LYS A 94 8.34 22.92 16.07
C LYS A 94 7.62 22.41 17.33
N HIS A 95 6.99 23.33 18.06
CA HIS A 95 6.21 23.01 19.26
C HIS A 95 5.12 21.97 18.93
N MET A 96 5.28 20.73 19.43
CA MET A 96 4.32 19.63 19.24
C MET A 96 3.01 19.81 20.04
N GLY A 97 2.70 21.03 20.49
CA GLY A 97 1.42 21.34 21.13
C GLY A 97 1.19 20.71 22.51
N PHE A 98 2.21 20.09 23.12
CA PHE A 98 2.13 19.64 24.51
C PHE A 98 2.01 20.86 25.44
N LYS A 99 0.77 21.32 25.66
CA LYS A 99 0.44 22.12 26.84
C LYS A 99 0.35 21.14 28.00
N LEU A 100 1.10 21.41 29.06
CA LEU A 100 0.87 20.73 30.33
C LEU A 100 -0.57 21.04 30.75
N PRO A 101 -1.40 20.03 31.06
CA PRO A 101 -2.66 20.29 31.75
C PRO A 101 -2.30 20.81 33.14
N CYS A 102 -2.57 22.09 33.38
CA CYS A 102 -2.59 22.67 34.72
C CYS A 102 -3.76 22.09 35.51
#